data_AF-A0A7Z0PA21-F1
#
_entry.id   AF-A0A7Z0PA21-F1
#
_cell.length_a   1.000
_cell.length_b   1.000
_cell.length_c   1.000
_cell.angle_alpha   90.00
_cell.angle_beta   90.00
_cell.angle_gamma   90.00
#
_symmetry.space_group_name_H-M   'P 1'
#
loop_
_entity.id
_entity.type
_entity.pdbx_description
1 polymer ?
#
loop_
_entity_poly.entity_id
_entity_poly.type
_entity_poly.pdbx_seq_one_letter_code
_entity_poly.pdbx_strand_id
1 'polypeptide(L)'
;MKPKFLIHPSHARTISNPVEVERLLAQGWLIGTPKPKTAMAKRMRSLRQQRRLAGWQSLYLWLSPEQVSAVDAAKRQGETYVALLIRLITERSLLE
;
A
#
# COMPACT_ATOMS: atom_id res chain seq x y z
N MET A 1 6.86 -22.00 -20.68
CA MET A 1 7.24 -21.98 -19.24
C MET A 1 7.28 -20.54 -18.75
N LYS A 2 6.77 -20.21 -17.55
CA LYS A 2 6.93 -18.86 -16.97
C LYS A 2 8.40 -18.66 -16.57
N PRO A 3 9.00 -17.48 -16.81
CA PRO A 3 10.37 -17.21 -16.39
C PRO A 3 10.49 -17.32 -14.87
N LYS A 4 11.52 -18.03 -14.43
CA LYS A 4 11.90 -18.21 -13.03
C LYS A 4 12.94 -17.15 -12.67
N PHE A 5 12.82 -16.54 -11.49
CA PHE A 5 13.75 -15.50 -11.03
C PHE A 5 14.35 -15.90 -9.68
N LEU A 6 15.56 -15.39 -9.41
CA LEU A 6 16.09 -15.32 -8.06
C LEU A 6 15.28 -14.29 -7.27
N ILE A 7 14.69 -14.71 -6.17
CA ILE A 7 13.87 -13.89 -5.28
C ILE A 7 14.34 -14.05 -3.84
N HIS A 8 14.16 -13.01 -3.03
CA HIS A 8 14.36 -13.10 -1.59
C HIS A 8 13.33 -14.06 -0.97
N PRO A 9 13.67 -14.83 0.07
CA PRO A 9 12.77 -15.82 0.68
C PRO A 9 11.41 -15.27 1.10
N SER A 10 11.33 -14.03 1.58
CA SER A 10 10.06 -13.37 1.94
C SER A 10 9.06 -13.21 0.78
N HIS A 11 9.49 -13.43 -0.47
CA HIS A 11 8.66 -13.34 -1.66
C HIS A 11 8.32 -14.70 -2.28
N ALA A 12 8.85 -15.81 -1.74
CA ALA A 12 8.58 -17.15 -2.24
C ALA A 12 7.22 -17.68 -1.77
N ARG A 13 6.46 -18.28 -2.70
CA ARG A 13 5.13 -18.88 -2.41
C ARG A 13 5.00 -20.35 -2.80
N THR A 14 5.85 -20.82 -3.71
CA THR A 14 5.81 -22.21 -4.21
C THR A 14 7.21 -22.67 -4.55
N ILE A 15 7.58 -23.84 -4.03
CA ILE A 15 8.88 -24.50 -4.28
C ILE A 15 8.69 -25.48 -5.43
N SER A 16 9.41 -25.27 -6.53
CA SER A 16 9.28 -26.12 -7.73
C SER A 16 10.27 -27.30 -7.79
N ASN A 17 11.37 -27.26 -7.03
CA ASN A 17 12.41 -28.29 -7.02
C ASN A 17 13.12 -28.29 -5.65
N PRO A 18 12.95 -29.32 -4.81
CA PRO A 18 13.44 -29.32 -3.44
C PRO A 18 14.98 -29.30 -3.34
N VAL A 19 15.69 -30.03 -4.20
CA VAL A 19 17.16 -30.16 -4.16
C VAL A 19 17.86 -28.84 -4.51
N GLU A 20 17.33 -28.12 -5.49
CA GLU A 20 17.89 -26.83 -5.92
C GLU A 20 17.57 -25.70 -4.91
N VAL A 21 16.50 -25.86 -4.15
CA VAL A 21 16.06 -24.91 -3.12
C VAL A 21 16.94 -24.94 -1.89
N GLU A 22 17.36 -26.10 -1.39
CA GLU A 22 18.25 -26.18 -0.23
C GLU A 22 19.59 -25.47 -0.48
N ARG A 23 20.17 -25.67 -1.67
CA ARG A 23 21.42 -25.01 -2.08
C ARG A 23 21.27 -23.49 -2.12
N LEU A 24 20.15 -22.98 -2.63
CA LEU A 24 19.92 -21.54 -2.77
C LEU A 24 19.50 -20.89 -1.45
N LEU A 25 18.73 -21.59 -0.62
CA LEU A 25 18.40 -21.16 0.75
C LEU A 25 19.67 -20.94 1.58
N ALA A 26 20.64 -21.84 1.47
CA ALA A 26 21.94 -21.69 2.12
C ALA A 26 22.69 -20.41 1.67
N GLN A 27 22.36 -19.87 0.49
CA GLN A 27 22.92 -18.62 -0.06
C GLN A 27 22.00 -17.40 0.16
N GLY A 28 20.86 -17.57 0.84
CA GLY A 28 19.89 -16.50 1.10
C GLY A 28 18.93 -16.20 -0.06
N TRP A 29 18.85 -17.05 -1.07
CA TRP A 29 18.05 -16.84 -2.28
C TRP A 29 17.11 -18.01 -2.56
N LEU A 30 16.04 -17.76 -3.32
CA LEU A 30 15.13 -18.81 -3.79
C LEU A 30 14.82 -18.63 -5.27
N ILE A 31 14.56 -19.73 -5.97
CA ILE A 31 13.96 -19.70 -7.30
C ILE A 31 12.44 -19.65 -7.15
N GLY A 32 11.83 -18.57 -7.62
CA GLY A 32 10.39 -18.41 -7.62
C GLY A 32 9.84 -17.86 -8.91
N THR A 33 8.53 -18.05 -9.09
CA THR A 33 7.78 -17.34 -10.12
C THR A 33 7.30 -16.00 -9.55
N PRO A 34 7.41 -14.90 -10.31
CA PRO A 34 7.02 -13.60 -9.81
C PRO A 34 5.49 -13.56 -9.61
N LYS A 35 5.04 -12.78 -8.63
CA LYS A 35 3.60 -12.57 -8.42
C LYS A 35 2.96 -12.12 -9.75
N PRO A 36 1.85 -12.72 -10.18
CA PRO A 36 1.18 -12.30 -11.41
C PRO A 36 0.84 -10.81 -11.31
N LYS A 37 1.30 -10.02 -12.28
CA LYS A 37 0.93 -8.62 -12.40
C LYS A 37 -0.56 -8.58 -12.71
N THR A 38 -1.37 -7.99 -11.82
CA THR A 38 -2.77 -7.71 -12.14
C THR A 38 -2.82 -6.74 -13.33
N ALA A 39 -3.87 -6.82 -14.16
CA ALA A 39 -4.05 -5.91 -15.29
C ALA A 39 -3.97 -4.43 -14.86
N MET A 40 -4.42 -4.13 -13.63
CA MET A 40 -4.39 -2.80 -13.03
C MET A 40 -3.03 -2.38 -12.44
N ALA A 41 -2.06 -3.29 -12.29
CA ALA A 41 -0.80 -3.00 -11.62
C ALA A 41 0.04 -1.93 -12.32
N LYS A 42 -0.06 -1.81 -13.65
CA LYS A 42 0.60 -0.72 -14.41
C LYS A 42 -0.08 0.62 -14.12
N ARG A 43 -1.42 0.65 -14.25
CA ARG A 43 -2.24 1.85 -14.01
C ARG A 43 -2.06 2.40 -12.59
N MET A 44 -2.08 1.53 -11.57
CA MET A 44 -1.87 1.94 -10.18
C MET A 44 -0.47 2.53 -9.95
N ARG A 45 0.57 1.98 -10.59
CA ARG A 45 1.93 2.51 -10.48
C ARG A 45 2.04 3.89 -11.11
N SER A 46 1.51 4.06 -12.32
CA SER A 46 1.47 5.35 -13.00
C SER A 46 0.71 6.41 -12.19
N LEU A 47 -0.46 6.05 -11.65
CA LEU A 47 -1.25 6.97 -10.82
C LEU A 47 -0.50 7.41 -9.55
N ARG A 48 0.18 6.47 -8.86
CA ARG A 48 0.99 6.80 -7.68
C ARG A 48 2.17 7.72 -8.02
N GLN A 49 2.81 7.51 -9.16
CA GLN A 49 3.89 8.36 -9.63
C GLN A 49 3.38 9.78 -9.95
N GLN A 50 2.26 9.89 -10.67
CA GLN A 50 1.63 11.19 -10.96
C GLN A 50 1.27 11.95 -9.69
N ARG A 51 0.64 11.28 -8.71
CA ARG A 51 0.30 11.88 -7.40
C ARG A 51 1.53 12.37 -6.67
N ARG A 52 2.62 11.58 -6.65
CA ARG A 52 3.88 11.99 -6.02
C ARG A 52 4.47 13.23 -6.67
N LEU A 53 4.48 13.29 -8.01
CA LEU A 53 5.00 14.45 -8.75
C LEU A 53 4.16 15.71 -8.53
N ALA A 54 2.84 15.54 -8.37
CA ALA A 54 1.93 16.63 -8.03
C ALA A 54 1.96 17.01 -6.53
N GLY A 55 2.92 16.50 -5.75
CA GLY A 55 3.11 16.85 -4.33
C GLY A 55 2.11 16.21 -3.37
N TRP A 56 1.33 15.21 -3.80
CA TRP A 56 0.36 14.56 -2.92
C TRP A 56 1.08 13.75 -1.85
N GLN A 57 0.63 13.91 -0.61
CA GLN A 57 1.15 13.17 0.55
C GLN A 57 0.12 12.14 1.04
N SER A 58 0.60 11.02 1.56
CA SER A 58 -0.22 10.03 2.24
C SER A 58 0.02 10.14 3.74
N LEU A 59 -1.04 10.39 4.49
CA LEU A 59 -1.00 10.48 5.94
C LEU A 59 -1.60 9.22 6.54
N TYR A 60 -0.93 8.68 7.55
CA TYR A 60 -1.44 7.61 8.39
C TYR A 60 -1.68 8.21 9.78
N LEU A 61 -2.93 8.22 10.21
CA LEU A 61 -3.34 8.77 11.49
C LEU A 61 -3.79 7.62 12.38
N TRP A 62 -3.27 7.61 13.60
CA TRP A 62 -3.74 6.73 14.66
C TRP A 62 -4.62 7.56 15.59
N LEU A 63 -5.85 7.11 15.78
CA LEU A 63 -6.83 7.76 16.64
C LEU A 63 -7.13 6.86 17.82
N SER A 64 -7.23 7.44 19.02
CA SER A 64 -7.81 6.74 20.16
C SER A 64 -9.30 6.44 19.90
N PRO A 65 -9.90 5.46 20.59
CA PRO A 65 -11.33 5.15 20.41
C PRO A 65 -12.24 6.37 20.61
N GLU A 66 -11.94 7.21 21.59
CA GLU A 66 -12.68 8.46 21.86
C GLU A 66 -12.58 9.44 20.68
N GLN A 67 -11.39 9.57 20.08
CA GLN A 67 -11.19 10.42 18.91
C GLN A 67 -11.92 9.88 17.69
N VAL A 68 -11.98 8.56 17.50
CA VAL A 68 -12.78 7.94 16.43
C VAL A 68 -14.26 8.32 16.59
N SER A 69 -14.81 8.17 17.80
CA SER A 69 -16.20 8.56 18.09
C SER A 69 -16.47 10.04 17.80
N ALA A 70 -15.53 10.92 18.16
CA ALA A 70 -15.65 12.35 17.88
C ALA A 70 -15.61 12.65 16.36
N VAL A 71 -14.73 11.97 15.62
CA VAL A 71 -14.64 12.11 14.16
C VAL A 71 -15.91 11.63 13.48
N ASP A 72 -16.46 10.49 13.91
CA ASP A 72 -17.69 9.95 13.35
C ASP A 72 -18.90 10.84 13.66
N ALA A 73 -18.97 11.45 14.85
CA ALA A 73 -19.99 12.43 15.20
C ALA A 73 -19.89 13.73 14.37
N ALA A 74 -18.68 14.14 14.00
CA ALA A 74 -18.43 15.34 13.19
C ALA A 74 -18.70 15.14 11.69
N LYS A 75 -18.86 13.88 11.25
CA LYS A 75 -18.99 13.49 9.84
C LYS A 75 -20.42 13.67 9.34
N ARG A 76 -20.58 14.34 8.21
CA ARG A 76 -21.89 14.49 7.53
C ARG A 76 -22.27 13.20 6.81
N GLN A 77 -23.56 13.01 6.56
CA GLN A 77 -24.05 11.84 5.83
C GLN A 77 -23.40 11.75 4.43
N GLY A 78 -22.79 10.60 4.13
CA GLY A 78 -22.08 10.37 2.87
C GLY A 78 -20.70 11.04 2.75
N GLU A 79 -20.25 11.79 3.77
CA GLU A 79 -18.93 12.41 3.76
C GLU A 79 -17.84 11.34 3.88
N THR A 80 -16.69 11.54 3.22
CA THR A 80 -15.51 10.67 3.38
C THR A 80 -14.59 11.25 4.44
N TYR A 81 -13.74 10.44 5.07
CA TYR A 81 -12.75 10.95 6.05
C TYR A 81 -11.82 12.02 5.45
N VAL A 82 -11.49 11.90 4.16
CA VAL A 82 -10.67 12.91 3.46
C VAL A 82 -11.45 14.23 3.30
N ALA A 83 -12.72 14.15 2.91
CA ALA A 83 -13.57 15.33 2.77
C ALA A 83 -13.76 16.05 4.13
N LEU A 84 -13.99 15.28 5.20
CA LEU A 84 -14.05 15.79 6.56
C LEU A 84 -12.76 16.51 6.95
N LEU A 85 -11.60 15.89 6.71
CA LEU A 85 -10.30 16.48 7.04
C LEU A 85 -10.05 17.79 6.28
N ILE A 86 -10.33 17.81 4.97
CA ILE A 86 -10.20 19.03 4.15
C ILE A 86 -11.12 20.13 4.68
N ARG A 87 -12.38 19.80 4.97
CA ARG A 87 -13.36 20.75 5.53
C ARG A 87 -12.88 21.34 6.85
N LEU A 88 -12.46 20.50 7.81
CA LEU A 88 -12.00 20.97 9.12
C LEU A 88 -10.73 21.83 9.03
N ILE A 89 -9.78 21.47 8.15
CA ILE A 89 -8.56 22.28 7.95
C ILE A 89 -8.90 23.63 7.32
N THR A 90 -9.81 23.66 6.35
CA THR A 90 -10.20 24.88 5.64
C THR A 90 -11.01 25.81 6.55
N GLU A 91 -11.96 25.26 7.33
CA GLU A 91 -12.73 26.01 8.32
C GLU A 91 -11.83 26.61 9.41
N ARG A 92 -10.80 25.88 9.88
CA ARG A 92 -9.82 26.43 10.83
C ARG A 92 -8.91 27.50 10.23
N SER A 93 -8.48 27.35 8.98
CA SER A 93 -7.63 28.36 8.32
C SER A 93 -8.35 29.69 8.04
N LEU A 94 -9.69 29.69 8.10
CA LEU A 94 -10.51 30.90 7.95
C LEU A 94 -10.79 31.60 9.30
N LEU A 95 -10.40 30.98 10.42
CA LEU A 95 -10.60 31.49 11.78
C LEU A 95 -9.30 32.04 12.40
N GLU A 96 -8.21 32.11 11.63
CA GLU A 96 -6.96 32.83 11.93
C GLU A 96 -6.86 34.09 11.06
#